data_AF-A0A9R0IYN1-F1
#
_entry.id   AF-A0A9R0IYN1-F1
#
_cell.length_a   1.000
_cell.length_b   1.000
_cell.length_c   1.000
_cell.angle_alpha   90.00
_cell.angle_beta   90.00
_cell.angle_gamma   90.00
#
_symmetry.space_group_name_H-M   'P 1'
#
loop_
_entity.id
_entity.type
_entity.pdbx_description
1 polymer ?
#
loop_
_entity_poly.entity_id
_entity_poly.type
_entity_poly.pdbx_seq_one_letter_code
_entity_poly.pdbx_strand_id
1 'polypeptide(L)'
;MISQALDSLANVILLLQSESGMSMNVAQAQYLDSTMCFLQGARFRLDWLFPFTQKAMAIHYGQQQIHYIKGLEMSKSVLVSQLHDLDYRLAEQTKFLVEKTG
;
A
#
# COMPACT_ATOMS: atom_id res chain seq x y z
N MET A 1 -12.42 21.29 24.93
CA MET A 1 -11.53 21.44 23.76
C MET A 1 -10.10 21.03 24.06
N ILE A 2 -9.44 21.60 25.09
CA ILE A 2 -8.04 21.27 25.41
C ILE A 2 -7.85 19.79 25.82
N SER A 3 -8.72 19.24 26.69
CA SER A 3 -8.65 17.83 27.10
C SER A 3 -8.66 16.87 25.90
N GLN A 4 -9.61 17.05 24.98
CA GLN A 4 -9.71 16.22 23.78
C GLN A 4 -8.50 16.36 22.85
N ALA A 5 -7.91 17.55 22.75
CA ALA A 5 -6.68 17.76 21.98
C ALA A 5 -5.49 17.03 22.63
N LEU A 6 -5.39 17.06 23.95
CA LEU A 6 -4.36 16.31 24.69
C LEU A 6 -4.53 14.79 24.55
N ASP A 7 -5.77 14.29 24.65
CA ASP A 7 -6.07 12.88 24.44
C ASP A 7 -5.72 12.44 23.01
N SER A 8 -6.06 13.27 22.02
CA SER A 8 -5.76 13.00 20.61
C SER A 8 -4.25 13.02 20.34
N LEU A 9 -3.52 13.96 20.95
CA LEU A 9 -2.06 14.01 20.87
C LEU A 9 -1.41 12.77 21.50
N ALA A 10 -1.90 12.34 22.67
CA ALA A 10 -1.42 11.13 23.33
C ALA A 10 -1.60 9.89 22.43
N ASN A 11 -2.78 9.76 21.81
CA ASN A 11 -3.06 8.65 20.88
C ASN A 11 -2.15 8.67 19.64
N VAL A 12 -1.86 9.85 19.08
CA VAL A 12 -0.88 9.97 17.98
C VAL A 12 0.52 9.52 18.43
N ILE A 13 0.98 9.93 19.60
CA ILE A 13 2.28 9.51 20.13
C ILE A 13 2.32 8.00 20.30
N LEU A 14 1.29 7.41 20.90
CA LEU A 14 1.18 5.95 21.07
C LEU A 14 1.16 5.21 19.73
N LEU A 15 0.47 5.73 18.73
CA LEU A 15 0.43 5.17 17.38
C LEU A 15 1.81 5.21 16.70
N LEU A 16 2.58 6.27 16.91
CA LEU A 16 3.92 6.42 16.33
C LEU A 16 4.98 5.60 17.08
N GLN A 17 4.75 5.30 18.37
CA GLN A 17 5.66 4.53 19.22
C GLN A 17 5.41 3.03 19.22
N SER A 18 4.24 2.58 18.75
CA SER A 18 3.98 1.15 18.67
C SER A 18 5.01 0.46 17.77
N GLU A 19 5.31 -0.81 18.02
CA GLU A 19 6.16 -1.60 17.11
C GLU A 19 5.58 -1.64 15.68
N SER A 20 4.27 -1.39 15.56
CA SER A 20 3.54 -1.17 14.31
C SER A 20 3.62 0.27 13.74
N GLY A 21 4.40 1.19 14.33
CA GLY A 21 4.68 2.51 13.77
C GLY A 21 5.38 2.45 12.40
N MET A 22 5.85 1.26 12.02
CA MET A 22 6.36 0.90 10.69
C MET A 22 5.30 0.28 9.75
N SER A 23 4.04 0.09 10.18
CA SER A 23 2.99 -0.61 9.43
C SER A 23 1.61 -0.14 9.90
N MET A 24 1.27 1.11 9.61
CA MET A 24 -0.09 1.60 9.84
C MET A 24 -1.04 1.05 8.79
N ASN A 25 -2.26 0.68 9.19
CA ASN A 25 -3.35 0.43 8.25
C ASN A 25 -3.98 1.74 7.75
N VAL A 26 -4.90 1.66 6.78
CA VAL A 26 -5.55 2.84 6.17
C VAL A 26 -6.29 3.69 7.21
N ALA A 27 -6.99 3.08 8.14
CA ALA A 27 -7.74 3.80 9.17
C ALA A 27 -6.81 4.56 10.13
N GLN A 28 -5.67 3.96 10.49
CA GLN A 28 -4.64 4.59 11.31
C GLN A 28 -3.97 5.76 10.59
N ALA A 29 -3.68 5.62 9.29
CA ALA A 29 -3.12 6.71 8.48
C ALA A 29 -4.11 7.90 8.36
N GLN A 30 -5.39 7.62 8.13
CA GLN A 30 -6.45 8.63 8.10
C GLN A 30 -6.65 9.31 9.46
N TYR A 31 -6.61 8.53 10.54
CA TYR A 31 -6.66 9.06 11.89
C TYR A 31 -5.49 10.01 12.18
N LEU A 32 -4.28 9.61 11.81
CA LEU A 32 -3.09 10.44 11.99
C LEU A 32 -3.20 11.77 11.24
N ASP A 33 -3.57 11.73 9.96
CA ASP A 33 -3.68 12.92 9.10
C ASP A 33 -4.75 13.90 9.61
N SER A 34 -5.95 13.39 9.90
CA SER A 34 -7.06 14.20 10.44
C SER A 34 -6.74 14.78 11.82
N THR A 35 -6.07 14.02 12.68
CA THR A 35 -5.70 14.47 14.04
C THR A 35 -4.62 15.54 13.99
N MET A 36 -3.63 15.42 13.09
CA MET A 36 -2.61 16.46 12.92
C MET A 36 -3.24 17.78 12.45
N CYS A 37 -4.16 17.74 11.49
CA CYS A 37 -4.94 18.91 11.08
C CYS A 37 -5.72 19.53 12.24
N PHE A 38 -6.40 18.70 13.03
CA PHE A 38 -7.16 19.15 14.20
C PHE A 38 -6.26 19.84 15.25
N LEU A 39 -5.12 19.24 15.58
CA LEU A 39 -4.18 19.79 16.56
C LEU A 39 -3.54 21.11 16.08
N GLN A 40 -3.23 21.23 14.79
CA GLN A 40 -2.78 22.50 14.19
C GLN A 40 -3.85 23.58 14.30
N GLY A 41 -5.12 23.25 14.01
CA GLY A 41 -6.25 24.16 14.18
C GLY A 41 -6.45 24.61 15.63
N ALA A 42 -6.14 23.72 16.58
CA ALA A 42 -6.13 24.02 18.02
C ALA A 42 -4.89 24.80 18.49
N ARG A 43 -4.02 25.25 17.57
CA ARG A 43 -2.79 26.04 17.83
C ARG A 43 -1.74 25.33 18.67
N PHE A 44 -1.69 23.99 18.63
CA PHE A 44 -0.57 23.25 19.20
C PHE A 44 0.68 23.41 18.34
N ARG A 45 1.85 23.53 18.98
CA ARG A 45 3.14 23.49 18.29
C ARG A 45 3.53 22.03 18.06
N LEU A 46 3.47 21.60 16.79
CA LEU A 46 3.71 20.22 16.38
C LEU A 46 5.02 20.04 15.60
N ASP A 47 5.88 21.06 15.57
CA ASP A 47 7.14 21.05 14.82
C ASP A 47 8.02 19.82 15.16
N TRP A 48 8.00 19.44 16.44
CA TRP A 48 8.74 18.29 16.96
C TRP A 48 8.13 16.94 16.56
N LEU A 49 6.83 16.89 16.27
CA LEU A 49 6.10 15.67 15.95
C LEU A 49 6.10 15.39 14.43
N PHE A 50 6.15 16.45 13.64
CA PHE A 50 6.04 16.40 12.17
C PHE A 50 7.02 15.43 11.48
N PRO A 51 8.32 15.33 11.86
CA PRO A 51 9.25 14.38 11.23
C PRO A 51 8.81 12.92 11.42
N PHE A 52 8.22 12.61 12.58
CA PHE A 52 7.76 11.26 12.90
C PHE A 52 6.49 10.91 12.12
N THR A 53 5.55 11.85 12.03
CA THR A 53 4.32 11.65 11.25
C THR A 53 4.62 11.52 9.76
N GLN A 54 5.53 12.34 9.23
CA GLN A 54 5.94 12.26 7.83
C GLN A 54 6.60 10.91 7.52
N LYS A 55 7.49 10.43 8.40
CA LYS A 55 8.13 9.12 8.26
C LYS A 55 7.09 7.98 8.26
N ALA A 56 6.17 7.99 9.21
CA ALA A 56 5.12 6.97 9.32
C ALA A 56 4.22 6.93 8.06
N MET A 57 3.83 8.10 7.55
CA MET A 57 3.03 8.21 6.31
C MET A 57 3.82 7.72 5.08
N ALA A 58 5.09 8.07 4.95
CA ALA A 58 5.93 7.62 3.83
C ALA A 58 6.06 6.09 3.80
N ILE A 59 6.22 5.45 4.96
CA ILE A 59 6.28 3.99 5.07
C ILE A 59 4.94 3.36 4.67
N HIS A 60 3.81 3.90 5.16
CA HIS A 60 2.48 3.43 4.80
C HIS A 60 2.24 3.44 3.28
N TYR A 61 2.54 4.58 2.62
CA TYR A 61 2.38 4.68 1.16
C TYR A 61 3.35 3.77 0.41
N GLY A 62 4.60 3.63 0.87
CA GLY A 62 5.56 2.70 0.30
C GLY A 62 5.08 1.24 0.35
N GLN A 63 4.50 0.82 1.48
CA GLN A 63 3.92 -0.52 1.62
C GLN A 63 2.74 -0.76 0.67
N GLN A 64 1.86 0.23 0.52
CA GLN A 64 0.76 0.13 -0.44
C GLN A 64 1.26 -0.02 -1.87
N GLN A 65 2.29 0.75 -2.25
CA GLN A 65 2.91 0.63 -3.58
C GLN A 65 3.52 -0.75 -3.80
N ILE A 66 4.26 -1.29 -2.81
CA ILE A 66 4.85 -2.63 -2.91
C ILE A 66 3.76 -3.69 -3.06
N HIS A 67 2.68 -3.61 -2.29
CA HIS A 67 1.56 -4.55 -2.39
C HIS A 67 0.90 -4.49 -3.78
N TYR A 68 0.70 -3.28 -4.30
CA TYR A 68 0.15 -3.07 -5.64
C TYR A 68 1.06 -3.66 -6.74
N ILE A 69 2.37 -3.38 -6.67
CA ILE A 69 3.37 -3.91 -7.62
C ILE A 69 3.39 -5.44 -7.59
N LYS A 70 3.39 -6.07 -6.41
CA LYS A 70 3.31 -7.54 -6.29
C LYS A 70 2.06 -8.11 -6.94
N GLY A 71 0.92 -7.44 -6.77
CA GLY A 71 -0.33 -7.81 -7.45
C GLY A 71 -0.19 -7.78 -8.97
N LEU A 72 0.40 -6.70 -9.51
CA LEU A 72 0.67 -6.57 -10.94
C LEU A 72 1.63 -7.64 -11.46
N GLU A 73 2.71 -7.93 -10.74
CA GLU A 73 3.68 -8.98 -11.10
C GLU A 73 3.02 -10.36 -11.14
N MET A 74 2.13 -10.66 -10.19
CA MET A 74 1.37 -11.91 -10.17
C MET A 74 0.42 -12.00 -11.37
N SER A 75 -0.33 -10.94 -11.66
CA SER A 75 -1.20 -10.90 -12.84
C SER A 75 -0.42 -11.05 -14.14
N LYS A 76 0.75 -10.41 -14.25
CA LYS A 76 1.65 -10.56 -15.40
C LYS A 76 2.09 -12.01 -15.57
N SER A 77 2.49 -12.68 -14.49
CA SER A 77 2.91 -14.09 -14.52
C SER A 77 1.81 -15.01 -15.05
N VAL A 78 0.57 -14.82 -14.58
CA VAL A 78 -0.60 -15.57 -15.07
C VAL A 78 -0.82 -15.35 -16.56
N LEU A 79 -0.80 -14.10 -17.02
CA LEU A 79 -0.99 -13.77 -18.43
C LEU A 79 0.10 -14.36 -19.32
N VAL A 80 1.36 -14.32 -18.89
CA VAL A 80 2.49 -14.94 -19.62
C VAL A 80 2.30 -16.44 -19.74
N SER A 81 1.89 -17.12 -18.66
CA SER A 81 1.61 -18.55 -18.70
C SER A 81 0.46 -18.89 -19.67
N GLN A 82 -0.60 -18.09 -19.69
CA GLN A 82 -1.71 -18.28 -20.62
C GLN A 82 -1.29 -18.07 -22.07
N LEU A 83 -0.44 -17.07 -22.33
CA LEU A 83 0.13 -16.84 -23.66
C LEU A 83 0.91 -18.06 -24.15
N HIS A 84 1.79 -18.61 -23.30
CA HIS A 84 2.59 -19.80 -23.64
C HIS A 84 1.72 -21.03 -23.91
N ASP A 85 0.64 -21.23 -23.15
CA ASP A 85 -0.33 -22.31 -23.42
C ASP A 85 -1.00 -22.16 -24.79
N LEU A 86 -1.41 -20.93 -25.14
CA LEU A 86 -2.02 -20.65 -26.44
C LEU A 86 -1.03 -20.87 -27.59
N ASP A 87 0.21 -20.41 -27.45
CA ASP A 87 1.28 -20.62 -28.44
C ASP A 87 1.54 -22.12 -28.66
N TYR A 88 1.60 -22.91 -27.57
CA TYR A 88 1.76 -24.35 -27.64
C TYR A 88 0.60 -25.03 -28.38
N ARG A 89 -0.64 -24.65 -28.06
CA ARG A 89 -1.84 -25.21 -28.71
C ARG A 89 -1.93 -24.86 -30.19
N LEU A 90 -1.53 -23.64 -30.57
CA LEU A 90 -1.46 -23.21 -31.97
C LEU A 90 -0.40 -24.00 -32.75
N ALA A 91 0.76 -24.25 -32.15
CA ALA A 91 1.81 -25.06 -32.76
C ALA A 91 1.35 -26.50 -33.02
N GLU A 92 0.70 -27.12 -32.03
CA GLU A 92 0.10 -28.46 -32.19
C GLU A 92 -0.95 -28.48 -33.31
N GLN A 93 -1.89 -27.53 -33.32
CA GLN A 93 -2.89 -27.45 -34.39
C GLN A 93 -2.28 -27.29 -35.78
N THR A 94 -1.24 -26.46 -35.91
CA THR A 94 -0.53 -26.26 -37.17
C THR A 94 0.13 -27.54 -37.65
N LYS A 95 0.77 -28.28 -36.74
CA LYS A 95 1.38 -29.58 -37.05
C LYS A 95 0.34 -30.60 -37.52
N PHE A 96 -0.78 -30.74 -36.80
CA PHE A 96 -1.87 -31.63 -37.21
C PHE A 96 -2.46 -31.28 -38.58
N LEU A 97 -2.55 -30.00 -38.94
CA LEU A 97 -3.03 -29.57 -40.25
C LEU A 97 -2.04 -29.95 -41.36
N VAL A 98 -0.75 -29.71 -41.15
CA VAL A 98 0.30 -30.07 -42.12
C VAL A 98 0.35 -31.58 -42.38
N GLU A 99 0.25 -32.40 -41.34
CA GLU A 99 0.24 -33.88 -41.43
C GLU A 99 -1.00 -34.44 -42.14
N LYS A 100 -2.10 -33.69 -42.20
CA LYS A 100 -3.36 -34.14 -42.82
C LYS A 100 -3.50 -33.73 -44.29
N THR A 101 -2.70 -32.77 -44.75
CA THR A 101 -2.73 -32.23 -46.12
C THR A 101 -1.54 -32.60 -46.99
N GLY A 102 -0.51 -33.25 -46.43
CA GLY A 102 0.62 -33.85 -47.17
C GLY A 102 0.41 -35.34 -47.41
#